data_AF-A0A1U7DMF6-F1
#
_entry.id   AF-A0A1U7DMF6-F1
#
_cell.length_a   1.000
_cell.length_b   1.000
_cell.length_c   1.000
_cell.angle_alpha   90.00
_cell.angle_beta   90.00
_cell.angle_gamma   90.00
#
_symmetry.space_group_name_H-M   'P 1'
#
loop_
_entity.id
_entity.type
_entity.pdbx_description
1 polymer ?
#
loop_
_entity_poly.entity_id
_entity_poly.type
_entity_poly.pdbx_seq_one_letter_code
_entity_poly.pdbx_strand_id
1 'polypeptide(L)'
;MTPKEQMKFEFGDGSKHFVLAVRREGKAEGEGILAGASVTEFGWHDIRPPVDGDPQGYLEMTDADGDLAVLKWSVRAIFMAGEGKPALHDNGVWELVSGTGKFEGMRGVGSLVIEPAGETERRFILEGEISDAP
;
A
#
# COMPACT_ATOMS: atom_id res chain seq x y z
N MET A 1 8.15 4.04 2.89
CA MET A 1 7.33 5.18 2.44
C MET A 1 7.04 6.10 3.60
N THR A 2 7.12 7.41 3.35
CA THR A 2 7.01 8.48 4.34
C THR A 2 5.77 9.33 4.05
N PRO A 3 4.91 9.62 5.05
CA PRO A 3 3.74 10.47 4.85
C PRO A 3 4.09 11.89 4.39
N LYS A 4 3.29 12.41 3.47
CA LYS A 4 3.36 13.80 2.97
C LYS A 4 2.10 14.57 3.28
N GLU A 5 0.94 13.93 3.14
CA GLU A 5 -0.36 14.50 3.45
C GLU A 5 -1.22 13.47 4.15
N GLN A 6 -2.04 13.91 5.10
CA GLN A 6 -2.96 13.05 5.81
C GLN A 6 -4.20 13.80 6.28
N MET A 7 -5.34 13.12 6.26
CA MET A 7 -6.60 13.60 6.80
C MET A 7 -7.26 12.48 7.58
N LYS A 8 -7.50 12.72 8.87
CA LYS A 8 -8.01 11.72 9.80
C LYS A 8 -9.39 12.14 10.32
N PHE A 9 -10.33 11.22 10.29
CA PHE A 9 -11.68 11.39 10.84
C PHE A 9 -11.89 10.35 11.93
N GLU A 10 -12.16 10.80 13.15
CA GLU A 10 -12.41 9.92 14.29
C GLU A 10 -13.92 9.83 14.56
N PHE A 11 -14.41 8.63 14.91
CA PHE A 11 -15.81 8.46 15.28
C PHE A 11 -16.04 8.89 16.74
N GLY A 12 -17.10 9.66 16.97
CA GLY A 12 -17.47 10.18 18.29
C GLY A 12 -18.21 9.19 19.20
N ASP A 13 -18.17 7.90 18.89
CA ASP A 13 -18.91 6.84 19.61
C ASP A 13 -18.14 6.27 20.82
N GLY A 14 -16.98 6.85 21.15
CA GLY A 14 -16.11 6.41 22.25
C GLY A 14 -15.19 5.25 21.88
N SER A 15 -15.28 4.72 20.66
CA SER A 15 -14.30 3.78 20.14
C SER A 15 -12.99 4.50 19.73
N LYS A 16 -11.97 3.72 19.35
CA LYS A 16 -10.76 4.26 18.70
C LYS A 16 -10.85 4.16 17.17
N HIS A 17 -12.05 3.95 16.63
CA HIS A 17 -12.29 3.82 15.19
C HIS A 17 -11.99 5.15 14.51
N PHE A 18 -11.23 5.10 13.42
CA PHE A 18 -11.02 6.24 12.55
C PHE A 18 -10.94 5.82 11.09
N VAL A 19 -11.15 6.80 10.22
CA VAL A 19 -10.85 6.70 8.80
C VAL A 19 -9.73 7.69 8.46
N LEU A 20 -8.78 7.25 7.64
CA LEU A 20 -7.57 8.00 7.29
C LEU A 20 -7.37 8.02 5.77
N ALA A 21 -7.39 9.20 5.18
CA ALA A 21 -6.82 9.43 3.85
C ALA A 21 -5.35 9.79 4.00
N VAL A 22 -4.47 9.20 3.19
CA VAL A 22 -3.02 9.44 3.28
C VAL A 22 -2.36 9.45 1.91
N ARG A 23 -1.44 10.39 1.72
CA ARG A 23 -0.46 10.38 0.63
C ARG A 23 0.93 10.11 1.20
N ARG A 24 1.60 9.08 0.72
CA ARG A 24 3.00 8.78 1.10
C ARG A 24 3.88 8.72 -0.13
N GLU A 25 5.17 8.94 0.07
CA GLU A 25 6.16 8.80 -1.01
C GLU A 25 7.26 7.83 -0.58
N GLY A 26 7.87 7.17 -1.55
CA GLY A 26 9.04 6.31 -1.34
C GLY A 26 9.69 5.89 -2.64
N LYS A 27 10.48 4.83 -2.55
CA LYS A 27 11.17 4.22 -3.69
C LYS A 27 10.96 2.70 -3.64
N ALA A 28 10.76 2.10 -4.81
CA ALA A 28 10.72 0.66 -4.96
C ALA A 28 12.14 0.11 -4.92
N GLU A 29 12.34 -0.90 -4.07
CA GLU A 29 13.59 -1.65 -3.93
C GLU A 29 13.30 -3.12 -4.22
N GLY A 30 14.33 -3.90 -4.54
CA GLY A 30 14.20 -5.31 -4.91
C GLY A 30 14.47 -5.57 -6.38
N GLU A 31 13.80 -6.60 -6.92
CA GLU A 31 14.00 -7.09 -8.28
C GLU A 31 12.75 -6.87 -9.16
N GLY A 32 12.88 -7.08 -10.47
CA GLY A 32 11.78 -6.98 -11.43
C GLY A 32 11.59 -5.61 -12.07
N ILE A 33 10.54 -5.49 -12.88
CA ILE A 33 10.33 -4.35 -13.80
C ILE A 33 10.05 -3.01 -13.09
N LEU A 34 9.63 -3.06 -11.82
CA LEU A 34 9.34 -1.89 -10.98
C LEU A 34 10.53 -1.49 -10.09
N ALA A 35 11.64 -2.24 -10.10
CA ALA A 35 12.78 -1.97 -9.25
C ALA A 35 13.37 -0.58 -9.54
N GLY A 36 13.59 0.20 -8.48
CA GLY A 36 14.15 1.54 -8.57
C GLY A 36 13.14 2.66 -8.87
N ALA A 37 11.87 2.34 -9.14
CA ALA A 37 10.83 3.33 -9.39
C ALA A 37 10.59 4.24 -8.18
N SER A 38 10.26 5.51 -8.42
CA SER A 38 9.64 6.34 -7.39
C SER A 38 8.21 5.85 -7.14
N VAL A 39 7.71 6.01 -5.92
CA VAL A 39 6.40 5.52 -5.52
C VAL A 39 5.63 6.60 -4.80
N THR A 40 4.41 6.87 -5.24
CA THR A 40 3.42 7.66 -4.50
C THR A 40 2.24 6.77 -4.13
N GLU A 41 1.96 6.65 -2.83
CA GLU A 41 0.75 6.00 -2.32
C GLU A 41 -0.38 7.01 -2.20
N PHE A 42 -1.58 6.61 -2.61
CA PHE A 42 -2.84 7.26 -2.28
C PHE A 42 -3.74 6.25 -1.55
N GLY A 43 -3.78 6.33 -0.23
CA GLY A 43 -4.45 5.36 0.63
C GLY A 43 -5.71 5.90 1.31
N TRP A 44 -6.67 5.00 1.54
CA TRP A 44 -7.85 5.20 2.37
C TRP A 44 -7.99 4.04 3.36
N HIS A 45 -7.85 4.33 4.65
CA HIS A 45 -7.79 3.32 5.69
C HIS A 45 -8.95 3.47 6.67
N ASP A 46 -9.79 2.46 6.74
CA ASP A 46 -10.77 2.27 7.82
C ASP A 46 -10.10 1.41 8.91
N ILE A 47 -9.91 1.92 10.12
CA ILE A 47 -9.13 1.23 11.16
C ILE A 47 -9.85 1.28 12.51
N ARG A 48 -9.98 0.13 13.16
CA ARG A 48 -10.57 -0.06 14.49
C ARG A 48 -9.57 -0.71 15.44
N PRO A 49 -8.60 0.02 16.01
CA PRO A 49 -7.66 -0.57 16.95
C PRO A 49 -8.33 -0.97 18.28
N PRO A 50 -7.93 -2.09 18.91
CA PRO A 50 -6.95 -3.09 18.46
C PRO A 50 -7.64 -4.32 17.85
N VAL A 51 -8.62 -4.11 16.95
CA VAL A 51 -9.44 -5.17 16.35
C VAL A 51 -8.96 -5.47 14.94
N ASP A 52 -9.14 -4.51 14.02
CA ASP A 52 -8.85 -4.71 12.60
C ASP A 52 -8.76 -3.38 11.82
N GLY A 53 -8.61 -3.50 10.51
CA GLY A 53 -8.79 -2.44 9.54
C GLY A 53 -8.86 -2.96 8.11
N ASP A 54 -9.35 -2.13 7.20
CA ASP A 54 -9.50 -2.41 5.77
C ASP A 54 -8.82 -1.30 4.94
N PRO A 55 -7.49 -1.17 4.99
CA PRO A 55 -6.78 -0.22 4.16
C PRO A 55 -6.76 -0.64 2.69
N GLN A 56 -6.98 0.33 1.81
CA GLN A 56 -6.92 0.15 0.36
C GLN A 56 -6.42 1.42 -0.31
N GLY A 57 -6.03 1.32 -1.58
CA GLY A 57 -5.59 2.50 -2.32
C GLY A 57 -4.92 2.17 -3.63
N TYR A 58 -4.10 3.13 -4.06
CA TYR A 58 -3.28 3.03 -5.26
C TYR A 58 -1.82 3.31 -4.95
N LEU A 59 -0.93 2.69 -5.72
CA LEU A 59 0.47 3.06 -5.83
C LEU A 59 0.69 3.54 -7.27
N GLU A 60 1.11 4.79 -7.42
CA GLU A 60 1.64 5.31 -8.66
C GLU A 60 3.15 5.13 -8.65
N MET A 61 3.67 4.38 -9.62
CA MET A 61 5.07 4.02 -9.71
C MET A 61 5.65 4.60 -11.00
N THR A 62 6.70 5.41 -10.90
CA THR A 62 7.37 6.01 -12.06
C THR A 62 8.81 5.51 -12.12
N ASP A 63 9.17 4.89 -13.23
CA ASP A 63 10.52 4.38 -13.42
C ASP A 63 11.52 5.47 -13.85
N ALA A 64 12.75 5.07 -14.19
CA ALA A 64 13.80 5.99 -14.59
C ALA A 64 13.57 6.63 -15.98
N ASP A 65 12.80 5.98 -16.84
CA ASP A 65 12.46 6.46 -18.19
C ASP A 65 11.21 7.37 -18.17
N GLY A 66 10.52 7.44 -17.03
CA GLY A 66 9.30 8.21 -16.84
C GLY A 66 8.02 7.43 -17.11
N ASP A 67 8.14 6.12 -17.36
CA ASP A 67 7.00 5.25 -17.58
C ASP A 67 6.27 5.00 -16.26
N LEU A 68 4.94 5.03 -16.33
CA LEU A 68 4.08 5.00 -15.15
C LEU A 68 3.35 3.66 -15.08
N ALA A 69 3.32 3.06 -13.89
CA ALA A 69 2.48 1.93 -13.53
C ALA A 69 1.57 2.33 -12.36
N VAL A 70 0.26 2.12 -12.49
CA VAL A 70 -0.69 2.30 -11.38
C VAL A 70 -1.10 0.93 -10.87
N LEU A 71 -0.73 0.64 -9.63
CA LEU A 71 -1.20 -0.54 -8.92
C LEU A 71 -2.38 -0.16 -8.03
N LYS A 72 -3.45 -0.94 -8.06
CA LYS A 72 -4.49 -0.90 -7.04
C LYS A 72 -4.19 -1.96 -6.00
N TRP A 73 -4.41 -1.65 -4.74
CA TRP A 73 -4.16 -2.58 -3.64
C TRP A 73 -5.25 -2.53 -2.58
N SER A 74 -5.41 -3.65 -1.89
CA SER A 74 -6.28 -3.77 -0.71
C SER A 74 -5.68 -4.74 0.27
N VAL A 75 -5.79 -4.43 1.56
CA VAL A 75 -5.25 -5.20 2.67
C VAL A 75 -6.35 -5.43 3.70
N ARG A 76 -6.29 -6.58 4.35
CA ARG A 76 -6.99 -6.83 5.60
C ARG A 76 -5.98 -6.77 6.74
N ALA A 77 -6.18 -5.80 7.62
CA ALA A 77 -5.37 -5.60 8.82
C ALA A 77 -6.03 -6.32 10.00
N ILE A 78 -5.32 -7.22 10.67
CA ILE A 78 -5.82 -7.91 11.87
C ILE A 78 -4.85 -7.67 13.01
N PHE A 79 -5.38 -7.22 14.15
CA PHE A 79 -4.61 -7.15 15.38
C PHE A 79 -4.65 -8.51 16.09
N MET A 80 -3.47 -9.02 16.44
CA MET A 80 -3.29 -10.25 17.20
C MET A 80 -2.61 -9.98 18.54
N ALA A 81 -2.65 -10.96 19.45
CA ALA A 81 -1.86 -10.89 20.67
C ALA A 81 -0.37 -10.82 20.33
N GLY A 82 0.33 -9.83 20.89
CA GLY A 82 1.77 -9.68 20.77
C GLY A 82 2.43 -9.54 22.14
N GLU A 83 3.76 -9.45 22.15
CA GLU A 83 4.54 -9.28 23.38
C GLU A 83 4.40 -7.85 23.93
N GLY A 84 3.55 -7.70 24.96
CA GLY A 84 3.34 -6.42 25.66
C GLY A 84 2.43 -5.42 24.93
N LYS A 85 2.22 -5.56 23.62
CA LYS A 85 1.26 -4.78 22.83
C LYS A 85 0.66 -5.62 21.69
N PRO A 86 -0.54 -5.30 21.19
CA PRO A 86 -1.08 -5.95 20.01
C PRO A 86 -0.12 -5.89 18.82
N ALA A 87 0.03 -7.02 18.12
CA ALA A 87 0.76 -7.12 16.86
C ALA A 87 -0.20 -6.88 15.70
N LEU A 88 0.19 -6.07 14.71
CA LEU A 88 -0.62 -5.80 13.53
C LEU A 88 -0.12 -6.65 12.37
N HIS A 89 -1.05 -7.35 11.70
CA HIS A 89 -0.77 -8.16 10.51
C HIS A 89 -1.55 -7.61 9.33
N ASP A 90 -0.83 -7.00 8.39
CA ASP A 90 -1.38 -6.37 7.19
C ASP A 90 -1.08 -7.25 5.97
N ASN A 91 -2.08 -8.01 5.51
CA ASN A 91 -1.95 -8.91 4.36
C ASN A 91 -3.01 -8.58 3.30
N GLY A 92 -2.62 -8.65 2.03
CA GLY A 92 -3.48 -8.19 0.95
C GLY A 92 -3.02 -8.64 -0.43
N VAL A 93 -3.56 -7.95 -1.42
CA VAL A 93 -3.33 -8.19 -2.85
C VAL A 93 -3.11 -6.88 -3.58
N TRP A 94 -2.48 -6.96 -4.74
CA TRP A 94 -2.36 -5.85 -5.68
C TRP A 94 -2.65 -6.30 -7.11
N GLU A 95 -3.05 -5.35 -7.95
CA GLU A 95 -3.28 -5.53 -9.38
C GLU A 95 -2.75 -4.31 -10.17
N LEU A 96 -2.13 -4.53 -11.32
CA LEU A 96 -1.78 -3.45 -12.25
C LEU A 96 -3.04 -3.05 -13.02
N VAL A 97 -3.52 -1.82 -12.78
CA VAL A 97 -4.79 -1.34 -13.36
C VAL A 97 -4.61 -0.45 -14.58
N SER A 98 -3.45 0.19 -14.71
CA SER A 98 -3.09 0.99 -15.88
C SER A 98 -1.58 1.23 -15.94
N GLY A 99 -1.06 1.54 -17.12
CA GLY A 99 0.31 2.00 -17.28
C GLY A 99 0.53 2.75 -18.59
N THR A 100 1.68 3.44 -18.67
CA THR A 100 2.17 4.17 -19.85
C THR A 100 3.51 3.58 -20.33
N GLY A 101 3.89 3.88 -21.58
CA GLY A 101 5.17 3.43 -22.13
C GLY A 101 5.34 1.92 -22.06
N LYS A 102 6.40 1.41 -21.42
CA LYS A 102 6.64 -0.04 -21.32
C LYS A 102 5.57 -0.81 -20.53
N PHE A 103 4.76 -0.12 -19.73
CA PHE A 103 3.64 -0.72 -19.00
C PHE A 103 2.31 -0.68 -19.77
N GLU A 104 2.28 -0.06 -20.96
CA GLU A 104 1.10 -0.09 -21.82
C GLU A 104 0.78 -1.52 -22.25
N GLY A 105 -0.51 -1.86 -22.22
CA GLY A 105 -0.94 -3.21 -22.59
C GLY A 105 -0.52 -4.30 -21.60
N MET A 106 0.05 -3.96 -20.44
CA MET A 106 0.39 -4.95 -19.41
C MET A 106 -0.77 -5.23 -18.45
N ARG A 107 -0.68 -6.37 -17.76
CA ARG A 107 -1.46 -6.77 -16.59
C ARG A 107 -0.51 -7.24 -15.51
N GLY A 108 -0.98 -7.26 -14.27
CA GLY A 108 -0.19 -7.76 -13.16
C GLY A 108 -1.06 -8.03 -11.96
N VAL A 109 -0.62 -8.98 -11.14
CA VAL A 109 -1.33 -9.42 -9.95
C VAL A 109 -0.34 -10.01 -8.95
N GLY A 110 -0.64 -9.86 -7.67
CA GLY A 110 0.18 -10.45 -6.64
C GLY A 110 -0.31 -10.25 -5.21
N SER A 111 0.53 -10.66 -4.26
CA SER A 111 0.34 -10.49 -2.83
C SER A 111 1.01 -9.21 -2.32
N LEU A 112 0.45 -8.66 -1.25
CA LEU A 112 0.96 -7.49 -0.56
C LEU A 112 1.05 -7.78 0.94
N VAL A 113 2.20 -7.46 1.54
CA VAL A 113 2.37 -7.35 2.99
C VAL A 113 2.82 -5.94 3.33
N ILE A 114 2.27 -5.36 4.40
CA ILE A 114 2.71 -4.06 4.91
C ILE A 114 3.36 -4.24 6.28
N GLU A 115 4.56 -3.69 6.44
CA GLU A 115 5.29 -3.74 7.70
C GLU A 115 5.58 -2.34 8.23
N PRO A 116 5.61 -2.14 9.56
CA PRO A 116 6.19 -0.96 10.16
C PRO A 116 7.68 -0.85 9.79
N ALA A 117 8.09 0.30 9.24
CA ALA A 117 9.49 0.64 8.97
C ALA A 117 10.04 1.70 9.94
N GLY A 118 9.21 2.16 10.87
CA GLY A 118 9.45 3.23 11.82
C GLY A 118 8.14 3.63 12.49
N GLU A 119 8.09 4.76 13.19
CA GLU A 119 6.84 5.23 13.83
C GLU A 119 5.74 5.48 12.79
N THR A 120 6.05 6.32 11.80
CA THR A 120 5.11 6.75 10.74
C THR A 120 5.41 6.10 9.40
N GLU A 121 6.58 5.48 9.25
CA GLU A 121 7.02 4.88 7.99
C GLU A 121 6.48 3.46 7.82
N ARG A 122 6.15 3.13 6.58
CA ARG A 122 5.65 1.80 6.20
C ARG A 122 6.47 1.24 5.05
N ARG A 123 6.73 -0.07 5.10
CA ARG A 123 7.32 -0.84 4.01
C ARG A 123 6.20 -1.66 3.38
N PHE A 124 6.05 -1.53 2.07
CA PHE A 124 5.13 -2.34 1.28
C PHE A 124 5.97 -3.38 0.56
N ILE A 125 5.63 -4.66 0.77
CA ILE A 125 6.31 -5.80 0.16
C ILE A 125 5.33 -6.38 -0.85
N LEU A 126 5.67 -6.24 -2.13
CA LEU A 126 4.86 -6.68 -3.25
C LEU A 126 5.55 -7.89 -3.88
N GLU A 127 4.85 -9.03 -3.93
CA GLU A 127 5.30 -10.21 -4.68
C GLU A 127 4.24 -10.54 -5.73
N GLY A 128 4.64 -10.97 -6.91
CA GLY A 128 3.71 -11.31 -7.99
C GLY A 128 4.35 -11.18 -9.36
N GLU A 129 3.52 -11.00 -10.38
CA GLU A 129 3.96 -10.96 -11.77
C GLU A 129 3.30 -9.82 -12.55
N ILE A 130 4.00 -9.35 -13.58
CA ILE A 130 3.50 -8.42 -14.60
C ILE A 130 3.81 -9.02 -15.97
N SER A 131 2.82 -9.09 -16.84
CA SER A 131 2.92 -9.68 -18.19
C SER A 131 1.98 -8.98 -19.18
N ASP A 132 2.00 -9.40 -20.43
CA ASP A 132 1.14 -8.86 -21.49
C ASP A 132 -0.34 -9.14 -21.20
N ALA A 133 -1.21 -8.19 -21.54
CA ALA A 133 -2.66 -8.40 -21.55
C ALA A 133 -3.07 -9.38 -22.67
N PRO A 134 -4.21 -10.10 -22.49
CA PRO A 134 -4.74 -11.01 -23.51
C PRO A 134 -5.23 -10.32 -24.78
#